data_AF-A0A3B7LXW4-F1
#
_entry.id   AF-A0A3B7LXW4-F1
#
_cell.length_a   1.000
_cell.length_b   1.000
_cell.length_c   1.000
_cell.angle_alpha   90.00
_cell.angle_beta   90.00
_cell.angle_gamma   90.00
#
_symmetry.space_group_name_H-M   'P 1'
#
loop_
_entity.id
_entity.type
_entity.pdbx_description
1 polymer ?
#
loop_
_entity_poly.entity_id
_entity_poly.type
_entity_poly.pdbx_seq_one_letter_code
_entity_poly.pdbx_strand_id
1 'polypeptide(L)'
;MSWFLLLTLALIVFANRYFFLEPKVAIRLPHVFEQMLKYSAPCLLTAICAPIVFFNEGQFRQIPLDPYFIAAVCTIIFALFIRKILWSLALSLLCFYTLNFALS
;
A
#
# COMPACT_ATOMS: atom_id res chain seq x y z
N MET A 1 -18.41 1.36 20.78
CA MET A 1 -18.42 2.05 19.47
C MET A 1 -19.86 2.17 19.02
N SER A 2 -20.49 3.33 19.24
CA SER A 2 -21.92 3.50 18.98
C SER A 2 -22.20 3.50 17.47
N TRP A 3 -23.26 2.80 17.05
CA TRP A 3 -23.78 2.79 15.69
C TRP A 3 -23.94 4.20 15.09
N PHE A 4 -24.24 5.18 15.94
CA PHE A 4 -24.33 6.59 15.59
C PHE A 4 -23.02 7.18 15.07
N LEU A 5 -21.87 6.79 15.63
CA LEU A 5 -20.55 7.25 15.17
C LEU A 5 -20.23 6.70 13.78
N LEU A 6 -20.55 5.42 13.52
CA LEU A 6 -20.36 4.82 12.20
C LEU A 6 -21.21 5.50 11.14
N LEU A 7 -22.48 5.79 11.46
CA LEU A 7 -23.39 6.45 10.53
C LEU A 7 -22.98 7.90 10.26
N THR A 8 -22.53 8.62 11.29
CA THR A 8 -22.01 9.98 11.15
C THR A 8 -20.74 10.00 10.32
N LEU A 9 -19.79 9.10 10.58
CA LEU A 9 -18.54 9.00 9.83
C LEU A 9 -18.81 8.63 8.36
N ALA A 10 -19.68 7.65 8.12
CA ALA A 10 -20.08 7.27 6.78
C ALA A 10 -20.67 8.46 6.02
N LEU A 11 -21.57 9.22 6.63
CA LEU A 11 -22.18 10.40 6.03
C LEU A 11 -21.13 11.47 5.69
N ILE A 12 -20.17 11.73 6.58
CA ILE A 12 -19.06 12.67 6.34
C ILE A 12 -18.19 12.22 5.15
N VAL A 13 -17.83 10.93 5.09
CA VAL A 13 -17.00 10.39 4.00
C VAL A 13 -17.74 10.44 2.66
N PHE A 14 -19.03 10.07 2.65
CA PHE A 14 -19.85 10.18 1.45
C PHE A 14 -20.00 11.64 1.02
N ALA A 15 -20.30 12.56 1.94
CA ALA A 15 -20.40 13.98 1.64
C ALA A 15 -19.10 14.54 1.04
N ASN A 16 -17.94 14.24 1.65
CA ASN A 16 -16.64 14.68 1.14
C ASN A 16 -16.37 14.14 -0.27
N ARG A 17 -16.65 12.85 -0.50
CA ARG A 17 -16.43 12.20 -1.80
C ARG A 17 -17.39 12.73 -2.87
N TYR A 18 -18.68 12.88 -2.57
CA TYR A 18 -19.67 13.37 -3.54
C TYR A 18 -19.48 14.85 -3.86
N PHE A 19 -19.11 15.68 -2.88
CA PHE A 19 -18.74 17.08 -3.10
C PHE A 19 -17.57 17.24 -4.07
N PHE A 20 -16.63 16.28 -4.06
CA PHE A 20 -15.48 16.23 -4.97
C PHE A 20 -15.78 15.56 -6.32
N LEU A 21 -16.85 14.76 -6.41
CA LEU A 21 -17.25 14.01 -7.62
C LEU A 21 -18.20 14.79 -8.54
N GLU A 22 -18.74 15.93 -8.09
CA GLU A 22 -19.69 16.72 -8.87
C GLU A 22 -18.99 17.42 -10.06
N PRO A 23 -19.22 16.99 -11.32
CA PRO A 23 -18.42 17.46 -12.48
C PRO A 23 -18.73 18.91 -12.89
N LYS A 24 -19.83 19.47 -12.40
CA LYS A 24 -20.33 20.82 -12.77
C LYS A 24 -19.73 21.94 -11.92
N VAL A 25 -19.27 21.64 -10.70
CA VAL A 25 -18.46 22.56 -9.91
C VAL A 25 -17.02 22.21 -10.24
N ALA A 26 -16.53 22.72 -11.38
CA ALA A 26 -15.14 22.56 -11.79
C ALA A 26 -14.22 23.33 -10.82
N ILE A 27 -14.09 22.84 -9.58
CA ILE A 27 -12.97 23.17 -8.72
C ILE A 27 -11.76 22.58 -9.46
N ARG A 28 -11.15 23.40 -10.30
CA ARG A 28 -9.87 23.09 -10.90
C ARG A 28 -8.88 23.09 -9.75
N LEU A 29 -8.74 21.94 -9.10
CA LEU A 29 -7.66 21.75 -8.15
C LEU A 29 -6.37 22.16 -8.86
N PRO A 30 -5.55 23.05 -8.26
CA PRO A 30 -4.29 23.43 -8.84
C PRO A 30 -3.51 22.16 -9.14
N HIS A 31 -2.81 22.12 -10.27
CA HIS A 31 -2.06 20.94 -10.71
C HIS A 31 -1.16 20.35 -9.61
N VAL A 32 -0.66 21.21 -8.73
CA VAL A 32 0.11 20.88 -7.51
C VAL A 32 -0.66 19.94 -6.57
N PHE A 33 -1.91 20.24 -6.23
CA PHE A 33 -2.70 19.40 -5.32
C PHE A 33 -3.06 18.06 -5.96
N GLU A 34 -3.38 18.04 -7.25
CA GLU A 34 -3.64 16.79 -7.97
C GLU A 34 -2.41 15.88 -7.98
N GLN A 35 -1.22 16.45 -8.22
CA GLN A 35 0.05 15.73 -8.13
C GLN A 35 0.28 15.21 -6.70
N MET A 36 0.12 16.05 -5.68
CA MET A 36 0.27 15.64 -4.27
C MET A 36 -0.66 14.47 -3.90
N LEU A 37 -1.92 14.52 -4.33
CA LEU A 37 -2.88 13.44 -4.09
C LEU A 37 -2.48 12.14 -4.84
N LYS A 38 -1.99 12.25 -6.08
CA LYS A 38 -1.48 11.09 -6.83
C LYS A 38 -0.23 10.47 -6.17
N TYR A 39 0.63 11.26 -5.57
CA TYR A 39 1.82 10.79 -4.84
C TYR A 39 1.51 10.22 -3.44
N SER A 40 0.33 10.52 -2.88
CA SER A 40 -0.08 10.01 -1.57
C SER A 40 -0.18 8.49 -1.54
N ALA A 41 -0.81 7.88 -2.56
CA ALA A 41 -0.98 6.42 -2.63
C ALA A 41 0.35 5.64 -2.65
N PRO A 42 1.33 5.93 -3.53
CA PRO A 42 2.62 5.24 -3.51
C PRO A 42 3.42 5.55 -2.23
N CYS A 43 3.37 6.77 -1.70
CA CYS A 43 4.04 7.14 -0.45
C CYS A 43 3.51 6.31 0.74
N LEU A 44 2.18 6.23 0.87
CA LEU A 44 1.53 5.47 1.93
C LEU A 44 1.87 3.97 1.84
N LEU A 45 1.88 3.40 0.63
CA LEU A 45 2.33 2.02 0.43
C LEU A 45 3.77 1.81 0.89
N THR A 46 4.69 2.72 0.52
CA THR A 46 6.08 2.62 0.98
C THR A 46 6.22 2.77 2.49
N ALA A 47 5.45 3.66 3.11
CA ALA A 47 5.45 3.90 4.55
C ALA A 47 4.90 2.70 5.34
N ILE A 48 3.99 1.91 4.75
CA ILE A 48 3.47 0.68 5.35
C ILE A 48 4.44 -0.49 5.11
N CYS A 49 4.96 -0.64 3.90
CA CYS A 49 5.84 -1.77 3.56
C CYS A 49 7.20 -1.71 4.28
N ALA A 50 7.79 -0.53 4.43
CA ALA A 50 9.10 -0.38 5.07
C ALA A 50 9.15 -0.97 6.50
N PRO A 51 8.27 -0.62 7.44
CA PRO A 51 8.30 -1.20 8.78
C PRO A 51 7.96 -2.69 8.78
N ILE A 52 7.08 -3.16 7.89
CA ILE A 52 6.74 -4.60 7.80
C ILE A 52 7.97 -5.45 7.46
N VAL A 53 8.88 -4.94 6.62
CA VAL A 53 10.09 -5.67 6.23
C VAL A 53 11.21 -5.55 7.28
N PHE A 54 11.34 -4.39 7.93
CA PHE A 54 12.50 -4.10 8.80
C PHE A 54 12.22 -4.33 10.30
N PHE A 55 10.98 -4.20 10.76
CA PHE A 55 10.61 -4.26 12.18
C PHE A 55 9.71 -5.47 12.44
N ASN A 56 10.12 -6.32 13.39
CA ASN A 56 9.25 -7.35 13.95
C ASN A 56 9.14 -7.10 15.46
N GLU A 57 7.93 -6.80 15.92
CA GLU A 57 7.57 -6.72 17.36
C GLU A 57 8.54 -5.92 18.24
N GLY A 58 8.97 -4.74 17.76
CA GLY A 58 9.77 -3.80 18.55
C GLY A 58 11.28 -4.10 18.60
N GLN A 59 11.77 -5.12 17.88
CA GLN A 59 13.21 -5.34 17.68
C GLN A 59 13.60 -5.20 16.20
N PHE A 60 14.76 -4.59 15.96
CA PHE A 60 15.39 -4.63 14.64
C PHE A 60 15.71 -6.08 14.33
N ARG A 61 15.13 -6.58 13.24
CA ARG A 61 15.37 -7.92 12.72
C ARG A 61 16.87 -8.15 12.53
N GLN A 62 17.37 -9.36 12.77
CA GLN A 62 18.81 -9.64 12.62
C GLN A 62 19.18 -9.76 11.14
N ILE A 63 19.58 -8.63 10.55
CA ILE A 63 20.09 -8.51 9.18
C ILE A 63 21.49 -9.16 9.19
N PRO A 64 21.76 -10.25 8.43
CA PRO A 64 21.30 -10.48 7.06
C PRO A 64 20.52 -11.79 6.81
N LEU A 65 20.24 -12.62 7.83
CA LEU A 65 19.68 -13.97 7.65
C LEU A 65 18.19 -14.05 8.03
N ASP A 66 17.42 -12.99 7.79
CA ASP A 66 15.99 -13.02 8.09
C ASP A 66 15.14 -13.28 6.82
N PRO A 67 14.21 -14.26 6.83
CA PRO A 67 13.38 -14.64 5.69
C PRO A 67 12.66 -13.47 5.02
N TYR A 68 12.23 -12.47 5.80
CA TYR A 68 11.49 -11.31 5.29
C TYR A 68 12.34 -10.39 4.42
N PHE A 69 13.64 -10.24 4.72
CA PHE A 69 14.53 -9.39 3.93
C PHE A 69 14.85 -10.04 2.59
N ILE A 70 15.13 -11.35 2.58
CA ILE A 70 15.38 -12.12 1.37
C ILE A 70 14.11 -12.16 0.49
N ALA A 71 12.94 -12.36 1.10
CA ALA A 71 11.68 -12.32 0.38
C ALA A 71 11.41 -10.95 -0.26
N ALA A 72 11.66 -9.85 0.46
CA ALA A 72 11.49 -8.49 -0.06
C ALA A 72 12.39 -8.21 -1.27
N VAL A 73 13.66 -8.59 -1.21
CA VAL A 73 14.61 -8.40 -2.33
C VAL A 73 14.19 -9.23 -3.54
N CYS A 74 13.80 -10.49 -3.35
CA CYS A 74 13.27 -11.33 -4.42
C CYS A 74 12.02 -10.72 -5.05
N THR A 75 11.06 -10.25 -4.24
CA THR A 75 9.84 -9.60 -4.74
C THR A 75 10.14 -8.34 -5.56
N ILE A 76 11.11 -7.52 -5.15
CA ILE A 76 11.52 -6.33 -5.91
C ILE A 76 12.11 -6.73 -7.27
N ILE A 77 12.95 -7.77 -7.32
CA ILE A 77 13.54 -8.27 -8.56
C ILE A 77 12.46 -8.78 -9.53
N PHE A 78 11.48 -9.55 -9.03
CA PHE A 78 10.36 -10.01 -9.84
C PHE A 78 9.47 -8.86 -10.32
N ALA A 79 9.19 -7.88 -9.44
CA ALA A 79 8.38 -6.72 -9.79
C ALA A 79 8.98 -5.91 -10.94
N LEU A 80 10.31 -5.79 -11.00
CA LEU A 80 11.03 -5.08 -12.06
C LEU A 80 11.00 -5.82 -13.42
N PHE A 81 10.87 -7.14 -13.41
CA PHE A 81 11.01 -7.95 -14.63
C PHE A 81 9.70 -8.07 -15.45
N ILE A 82 8.53 -7.76 -14.88
CA ILE A 82 7.24 -8.16 -15.46
C ILE A 82 6.42 -6.94 -15.92
N ARG A 83 6.25 -6.81 -17.25
CA ARG A 83 5.44 -5.76 -17.92
C ARG A 83 3.92 -5.83 -17.65
N LYS A 84 3.40 -6.92 -17.07
CA LYS A 84 1.97 -7.14 -16.82
C LYS A 84 1.70 -7.16 -15.32
N ILE A 85 1.08 -6.10 -14.80
CA ILE A 85 0.93 -5.86 -13.35
C ILE A 85 0.20 -6.99 -12.61
N LEU A 86 -0.82 -7.59 -13.21
CA LEU A 86 -1.56 -8.74 -12.64
C LEU A 86 -0.67 -9.97 -12.49
N TRP A 87 0.12 -10.29 -13.51
CA TRP A 87 1.06 -11.42 -13.47
C TRP A 87 2.20 -11.15 -12.49
N SER A 88 2.69 -9.91 -12.43
CA SER A 88 3.73 -9.49 -11.49
C SER A 88 3.29 -9.66 -10.03
N LEU A 89 2.06 -9.24 -9.73
CA LEU A 89 1.44 -9.39 -8.41
C LEU A 89 1.26 -10.86 -8.04
N ALA A 90 0.67 -11.67 -8.93
CA ALA A 90 0.43 -13.08 -8.68
C ALA A 90 1.75 -13.84 -8.46
N LEU A 91 2.76 -13.59 -9.28
CA LEU A 91 4.07 -14.24 -9.18
C LEU A 91 4.82 -13.83 -7.90
N SER A 92 4.75 -12.54 -7.53
CA SER A 92 5.33 -12.02 -6.30
C SER A 92 4.70 -12.64 -5.05
N LEU A 93 3.36 -12.80 -5.05
CA LEU A 93 2.64 -13.46 -3.96
C LEU A 93 3.04 -14.94 -3.83
N LEU A 94 3.12 -15.64 -4.96
CA LEU A 94 3.53 -17.05 -5.02
C LEU A 94 4.95 -17.23 -4.50
N CYS A 95 5.88 -16.37 -4.92
CA CYS A 95 7.27 -16.38 -4.48
C CYS A 95 7.39 -16.08 -2.98
N PHE A 96 6.65 -15.09 -2.48
CA PHE A 96 6.61 -14.79 -1.04
C PHE A 96 6.10 -16.00 -0.25
N TYR A 97 5.01 -16.63 -0.69
CA TYR A 97 4.41 -17.76 0.03
C TYR A 97 5.31 -19.00 0.02
N THR A 98 5.99 -19.27 -1.10
CA THR A 98 6.96 -20.38 -1.18
C THR A 98 8.20 -20.13 -0.34
N LEU A 99 8.73 -18.91 -0.29
CA LEU A 99 9.85 -18.55 0.56
C LEU A 99 9.49 -18.58 2.05
N ASN A 100 8.29 -18.08 2.41
CA ASN A 100 7.80 -18.12 3.78
C ASN A 100 7.58 -19.57 4.25
N PHE A 101 7.06 -20.44 3.38
CA PHE A 101 6.88 -21.87 3.68
C PHE A 101 8.19 -22.66 3.74
N ALA A 102 9.19 -22.31 2.91
CA ALA A 102 10.48 -23.02 2.90
C ALA A 102 11.42 -22.63 4.05
N LEU A 103 11.21 -21.47 4.69
CA LEU A 103 12.03 -20.97 5.80
C LEU A 103 11.32 -20.95 7.17
N SER A 104 10.07 -21.43 7.24
CA SER A 104 9.31 -21.66 8.49
C SER A 104 9.46 -23.10 8.95
#